data_AF-A0A7Y7NXA9-F1
#
_entry.id   AF-A0A7Y7NXA9-F1
#
_cell.length_a   1.000
_cell.length_b   1.000
_cell.length_c   1.000
_cell.angle_alpha   90.00
_cell.angle_beta   90.00
_cell.angle_gamma   90.00
#
_symmetry.space_group_name_H-M   'P 1'
#
loop_
_entity.id
_entity.type
_entity.pdbx_description
1 polymer ?
#
loop_
_entity_poly.entity_id
_entity_poly.type
_entity_poly.pdbx_seq_one_letter_code
_entity_poly.pdbx_strand_id
1 'polypeptide(L)'
;MNKKLLFIFLGFLILFSRNVKADEGMWLPMLVDRLNYVDMQKMGLQLTAAEIYSVNHSSLKDAIVQFGGGCTGEIISKDGLLITNHHCGFASIQSQSSVQHDYLTDGFWSMKKEDELPIEGLSVTFLIRIEDVTAKVLNGIDASTSEADRNKIIKAATDKISAEAIANTQYTSDVKSFFEGNEYYLFVYEVFNDVRLVGAPPSAIGAFGGDTDNWMWPRHTCDFSMFRVYMA
;
A
#
# COMPACT_ATOMS: atom_id res chain seq x y z
N MET A 1 -12.53 40.53 -34.25
CA MET A 1 -13.42 39.37 -33.95
C MET A 1 -14.70 39.90 -33.31
N ASN A 2 -15.87 39.67 -33.91
CA ASN A 2 -17.14 40.22 -33.42
C ASN A 2 -17.44 39.65 -32.03
N LYS A 3 -17.68 40.49 -31.01
CA LYS A 3 -17.96 40.03 -29.63
C LYS A 3 -19.09 38.98 -29.59
N LYS A 4 -20.07 39.08 -30.49
CA LYS A 4 -21.15 38.09 -30.67
C LYS A 4 -20.63 36.70 -31.09
N LEU A 5 -19.67 36.62 -32.02
CA LEU A 5 -19.05 35.34 -32.41
C LEU A 5 -18.22 34.74 -31.26
N LEU A 6 -17.56 35.57 -30.45
CA LEU A 6 -16.84 35.11 -29.27
C LEU A 6 -17.79 34.51 -28.23
N PHE A 7 -18.93 35.16 -27.95
CA PHE A 7 -19.94 34.63 -27.02
C PHE A 7 -20.59 33.33 -27.52
N ILE A 8 -20.87 33.24 -28.83
CA ILE A 8 -21.42 32.01 -29.44
C ILE A 8 -20.40 30.87 -29.33
N PHE A 9 -19.13 31.14 -29.61
CA PHE A 9 -18.06 30.14 -29.48
C PHE A 9 -17.85 29.66 -28.04
N LEU A 10 -17.89 30.59 -27.07
CA LEU A 10 -17.79 30.26 -25.64
C LEU A 10 -18.98 29.43 -25.15
N GLY A 11 -20.20 29.77 -25.60
CA GLY A 11 -21.41 28.99 -25.31
C GLY A 11 -21.37 27.59 -25.92
N PHE A 12 -20.79 27.45 -27.13
CA PHE A 12 -20.59 26.15 -27.76
C PHE A 12 -19.59 25.29 -26.99
N LEU A 13 -18.48 25.85 -26.50
CA LEU A 13 -17.51 25.11 -25.68
C LEU A 13 -18.12 24.58 -24.37
N ILE A 14 -19.01 25.32 -23.73
CA ILE A 14 -19.71 24.90 -22.49
C ILE A 14 -20.77 23.81 -22.77
N LEU A 15 -21.36 23.79 -23.97
CA LEU A 15 -22.32 22.75 -24.36
C LEU A 15 -21.63 21.42 -24.74
N PHE A 16 -20.34 21.47 -25.10
CA PHE A 16 -19.53 20.30 -25.46
C PHE A 16 -18.59 19.82 -24.34
N SER A 17 -18.61 20.44 -23.16
CA SER A 17 -17.91 19.90 -21.99
C SER A 17 -18.62 18.64 -21.52
N ARG A 18 -18.15 17.48 -22.01
CA ARG A 18 -18.53 16.19 -21.45
C ARG A 18 -18.10 16.19 -19.99
N ASN A 19 -19.04 15.90 -19.09
CA ASN A 19 -18.72 15.58 -17.70
C ASN A 19 -17.92 14.28 -17.71
N VAL A 20 -16.60 14.39 -17.63
CA VAL A 20 -15.73 13.26 -17.38
C VAL A 20 -15.89 12.90 -15.91
N LYS A 21 -16.32 11.67 -15.63
CA LYS A 21 -16.40 11.12 -14.28
C LYS A 21 -15.29 10.10 -14.11
N ALA A 22 -14.52 10.24 -13.04
CA ALA A 22 -13.59 9.21 -12.59
C ALA A 22 -14.33 8.39 -11.53
N ASP A 23 -14.89 7.25 -11.94
CA ASP A 23 -15.59 6.33 -11.03
C ASP A 23 -14.59 5.41 -10.28
N GLU A 24 -13.36 5.29 -10.78
CA GLU A 24 -12.26 4.50 -10.20
C GLU A 24 -11.22 5.39 -9.49
N GLY A 25 -10.40 4.81 -8.61
CA GLY A 25 -9.31 5.51 -7.92
C GLY A 25 -8.69 4.72 -6.78
N MET A 26 -7.49 5.15 -6.34
CA MET A 26 -6.86 4.68 -5.11
C MET A 26 -7.08 5.71 -4.01
N TRP A 27 -7.83 5.33 -2.98
CA TRP A 27 -8.33 6.25 -1.96
C TRP A 27 -7.54 6.10 -0.67
N LEU A 28 -7.25 7.22 0.01
CA LEU A 28 -6.65 7.19 1.34
C LEU A 28 -7.65 6.57 2.33
N PRO A 29 -7.31 5.46 3.02
CA PRO A 29 -8.24 4.78 3.91
C PRO A 29 -8.80 5.67 5.03
N MET A 30 -8.01 6.64 5.52
CA MET A 30 -8.47 7.60 6.52
C MET A 30 -9.63 8.49 6.05
N LEU A 31 -9.87 8.58 4.74
CA LEU A 31 -10.92 9.40 4.14
C LEU A 31 -12.14 8.57 3.68
N VAL A 32 -12.17 7.26 3.96
CA VAL A 32 -13.20 6.34 3.45
C VAL A 32 -14.62 6.82 3.78
N ASP A 33 -14.85 7.28 5.02
CA ASP A 33 -16.14 7.79 5.50
C ASP A 33 -16.60 9.02 4.70
N ARG A 34 -15.67 9.93 4.38
CA ARG A 34 -15.96 11.18 3.69
C ARG A 34 -16.18 10.99 2.18
N LEU A 35 -15.42 10.11 1.54
CA LEU A 35 -15.30 10.08 0.08
C LEU A 35 -16.06 8.95 -0.59
N ASN A 36 -15.97 7.72 -0.08
CA ASN A 36 -16.33 6.52 -0.84
C ASN A 36 -17.40 5.67 -0.18
N TYR A 37 -17.57 5.81 1.13
CA TYR A 37 -18.37 4.87 1.92
C TYR A 37 -19.81 4.71 1.41
N VAL A 38 -20.47 5.82 1.06
CA VAL A 38 -21.83 5.81 0.52
C VAL A 38 -21.94 4.99 -0.78
N ASP A 39 -20.97 5.11 -1.68
CA ASP A 39 -20.98 4.37 -2.93
C ASP A 39 -20.61 2.90 -2.72
N MET A 40 -19.68 2.60 -1.81
CA MET A 40 -19.37 1.23 -1.39
C MET A 40 -20.61 0.52 -0.83
N GLN A 41 -21.40 1.20 0.01
CA GLN A 41 -22.65 0.64 0.53
C GLN A 41 -23.70 0.39 -0.56
N LYS A 42 -23.84 1.30 -1.54
CA LYS A 42 -24.73 1.07 -2.70
C LYS A 42 -24.31 -0.16 -3.51
N MET A 43 -23.01 -0.46 -3.54
CA MET A 43 -22.44 -1.66 -4.18
C MET A 43 -22.55 -2.93 -3.31
N GLY A 44 -23.10 -2.84 -2.10
CA GLY A 44 -23.38 -3.99 -1.23
C GLY A 44 -22.39 -4.20 -0.09
N LEU A 45 -21.47 -3.26 0.17
CA LEU A 45 -20.59 -3.32 1.34
C LEU A 45 -21.43 -3.27 2.64
N GLN A 46 -21.19 -4.23 3.53
CA GLN A 46 -21.87 -4.32 4.84
C GLN A 46 -21.01 -3.83 6.01
N LEU A 47 -19.71 -3.61 5.80
CA LEU A 47 -18.82 -3.04 6.80
C LEU A 47 -19.13 -1.56 7.02
N THR A 48 -18.79 -1.06 8.20
CA THR A 48 -18.71 0.36 8.53
C THR A 48 -17.39 0.96 8.07
N ALA A 49 -17.36 2.29 7.89
CA ALA A 49 -16.11 3.00 7.62
C ALA A 49 -15.04 2.75 8.69
N ALA A 50 -15.45 2.68 9.96
CA ALA A 50 -14.56 2.42 11.09
C ALA A 50 -14.00 0.98 11.11
N GLU A 51 -14.76 -0.01 10.60
CA GLU A 51 -14.27 -1.38 10.42
C GLU A 51 -13.25 -1.48 9.29
N ILE A 52 -13.26 -0.57 8.31
CA ILE A 52 -12.24 -0.49 7.26
C ILE A 52 -10.97 0.20 7.81
N TYR A 53 -11.14 1.38 8.42
CA TYR A 53 -10.04 2.15 8.98
C TYR A 53 -10.46 2.85 10.28
N SER A 54 -9.72 2.59 11.34
CA SER A 54 -9.82 3.31 12.61
C SER A 54 -8.43 3.50 13.23
N VAL A 55 -8.22 4.66 13.84
CA VAL A 55 -7.01 4.94 14.65
C VAL A 55 -7.21 4.50 16.11
N ASN A 56 -8.46 4.45 16.57
CA ASN A 56 -8.80 4.25 17.99
C ASN A 56 -9.12 2.79 18.34
N HIS A 57 -9.50 1.99 17.35
CA HIS A 57 -9.93 0.60 17.51
C HIS A 57 -9.35 -0.25 16.38
N SER A 58 -9.35 -1.57 16.56
CA SER A 58 -8.95 -2.50 15.50
C SER A 58 -9.84 -2.37 14.27
N SER A 59 -9.25 -2.43 13.08
CA SER A 59 -9.93 -2.37 11.78
C SER A 59 -9.23 -3.25 10.75
N LEU A 60 -9.79 -3.38 9.53
CA LEU A 60 -9.17 -4.14 8.45
C LEU A 60 -7.73 -3.69 8.15
N LYS A 61 -7.40 -2.40 8.34
CA LYS A 61 -6.04 -1.89 8.14
C LYS A 61 -4.99 -2.71 8.91
N ASP A 62 -5.34 -3.26 10.07
CA ASP A 62 -4.40 -3.96 10.96
C ASP A 62 -4.04 -5.35 10.44
N ALA A 63 -4.81 -5.88 9.50
CA ALA A 63 -4.54 -7.14 8.83
C ALA A 63 -3.87 -6.95 7.46
N ILE A 64 -3.82 -5.74 6.90
CA ILE A 64 -3.20 -5.47 5.60
C ILE A 64 -1.81 -4.89 5.80
N VAL A 65 -0.81 -5.47 5.16
CA VAL A 65 0.59 -5.14 5.39
C VAL A 65 1.34 -4.88 4.09
N GLN A 66 2.38 -4.05 4.19
CA GLN A 66 3.38 -3.94 3.15
C GLN A 66 4.39 -5.10 3.33
N PHE A 67 4.56 -5.90 2.29
CA PHE A 67 5.44 -7.06 2.26
C PHE A 67 6.70 -6.75 1.43
N GLY A 68 7.88 -6.87 2.02
CA GLY A 68 9.17 -6.74 1.32
C GLY A 68 9.40 -5.37 0.66
N GLY A 69 8.68 -4.33 1.10
CA GLY A 69 8.79 -2.97 0.57
C GLY A 69 8.08 -2.71 -0.76
N GLY A 70 7.65 -3.73 -1.50
CA GLY A 70 7.10 -3.59 -2.86
C GLY A 70 5.77 -4.32 -3.12
N CYS A 71 5.33 -5.19 -2.21
CA CYS A 71 4.10 -5.95 -2.34
C CYS A 71 3.12 -5.67 -1.19
N THR A 72 1.90 -6.20 -1.33
CA THR A 72 0.91 -6.28 -0.24
C THR A 72 0.83 -7.73 0.25
N GLY A 73 0.53 -7.90 1.53
CA GLY A 73 0.06 -9.17 2.06
C GLY A 73 -1.02 -8.93 3.10
N GLU A 74 -1.60 -10.03 3.57
CA GLU A 74 -2.66 -9.98 4.56
C GLU A 74 -2.50 -11.06 5.64
N ILE A 75 -2.74 -10.67 6.88
CA ILE A 75 -2.74 -11.55 8.03
C ILE A 75 -4.05 -12.32 8.08
N ILE A 76 -3.94 -13.64 8.01
CA ILE A 76 -5.08 -14.57 7.94
C ILE A 76 -5.20 -15.49 9.17
N SER A 77 -4.35 -15.28 10.19
CA SER A 77 -4.48 -15.98 11.46
C SER A 77 -4.01 -15.13 12.64
N LYS A 78 -4.51 -15.46 13.84
CA LYS A 78 -4.07 -14.86 15.11
C LYS A 78 -2.58 -15.11 15.45
N ASP A 79 -1.95 -16.08 14.77
CA ASP A 79 -0.55 -16.48 14.98
C ASP A 79 0.36 -15.87 13.90
N GLY A 80 -0.04 -14.76 13.28
CA GLY A 80 0.79 -14.02 12.32
C GLY A 80 0.98 -14.67 10.95
N LEU A 81 0.20 -15.71 10.61
CA LEU A 81 0.18 -16.28 9.25
C LEU A 81 -0.25 -15.21 8.26
N LEU A 82 0.58 -14.99 7.26
CA LEU A 82 0.46 -14.01 6.19
C LEU A 82 0.32 -14.75 4.86
N ILE A 83 -0.55 -14.26 3.99
CA ILE A 83 -0.59 -14.68 2.58
C ILE A 83 -0.23 -13.46 1.70
N THR A 84 0.48 -13.74 0.61
CA THR A 84 0.84 -12.78 -0.44
C THR A 84 0.94 -13.53 -1.76
N ASN A 85 1.29 -12.87 -2.86
CA ASN A 85 1.48 -13.54 -4.14
C ASN A 85 2.73 -14.43 -4.15
N HIS A 86 2.72 -15.48 -5.00
CA HIS A 86 3.90 -16.32 -5.23
C HIS A 86 5.04 -15.47 -5.82
N HIS A 87 4.74 -14.58 -6.77
CA HIS A 87 5.76 -13.70 -7.35
C HIS A 87 6.34 -12.70 -6.34
N CYS A 88 5.56 -12.28 -5.34
CA CYS A 88 6.04 -11.44 -4.25
C CYS A 88 7.01 -12.20 -3.32
N GLY A 89 6.72 -13.46 -3.02
CA GLY A 89 7.60 -14.35 -2.26
C GLY A 89 8.74 -14.97 -3.07
N PHE A 90 8.78 -14.79 -4.38
CA PHE A 90 9.65 -15.54 -5.29
C PHE A 90 11.13 -15.40 -4.95
N ALA A 91 11.59 -14.18 -4.62
CA ALA A 91 12.98 -13.94 -4.21
C ALA A 91 13.32 -14.69 -2.92
N SER A 92 12.39 -14.77 -1.97
CA SER A 92 12.55 -15.51 -0.71
C SER A 92 12.56 -17.02 -0.92
N ILE A 93 11.71 -17.54 -1.82
CA ILE A 93 11.68 -18.96 -2.19
C ILE A 93 12.99 -19.34 -2.89
N GLN A 94 13.43 -18.51 -3.85
CA GLN A 94 14.69 -18.69 -4.56
C GLN A 94 15.89 -18.67 -3.60
N SER A 95 15.94 -17.73 -2.65
CA SER A 95 17.07 -17.62 -1.72
C SER A 95 17.23 -18.84 -0.80
N GLN A 96 16.15 -19.60 -0.59
CA GLN A 96 16.16 -20.85 0.18
C GLN A 96 16.33 -22.10 -0.71
N SER A 97 16.25 -21.95 -2.03
CA SER A 97 16.33 -23.07 -2.98
C SER A 97 17.79 -23.45 -3.28
N SER A 98 18.01 -24.74 -3.55
CA SER A 98 19.29 -25.30 -3.95
C SER A 98 19.09 -26.47 -4.92
N VAL A 99 20.17 -27.03 -5.47
CA VAL A 99 20.07 -28.24 -6.31
C VAL A 99 19.53 -29.44 -5.52
N GLN A 100 19.81 -29.50 -4.22
CA GLN A 100 19.32 -30.59 -3.36
C GLN A 100 17.87 -30.38 -2.93
N HIS A 101 17.45 -29.12 -2.76
CA HIS A 101 16.13 -28.73 -2.29
C HIS A 101 15.60 -27.59 -3.18
N ASP A 102 14.96 -27.96 -4.29
CA ASP A 102 14.48 -27.01 -5.29
C ASP A 102 13.03 -26.60 -5.00
N TYR A 103 12.87 -25.63 -4.08
CA TYR A 103 11.53 -25.14 -3.71
C TYR A 103 10.82 -24.38 -4.82
N LEU A 104 11.53 -23.90 -5.85
CA LEU A 104 10.91 -23.31 -7.03
C LEU A 104 10.20 -24.36 -7.86
N THR A 105 10.82 -25.53 -8.06
CA THR A 105 10.24 -26.63 -8.83
C THR A 105 9.23 -27.42 -8.01
N ASP A 106 9.58 -27.79 -6.79
CA ASP A 106 8.80 -28.75 -5.98
C ASP A 106 7.80 -28.07 -5.02
N GLY A 107 7.92 -26.76 -4.84
CA GLY A 107 7.23 -26.03 -3.77
C GLY A 107 7.83 -26.29 -2.40
N PHE A 108 7.26 -25.65 -1.39
CA PHE A 108 7.67 -25.78 0.00
C PHE A 108 6.44 -25.74 0.92
N TRP A 109 6.44 -26.55 1.98
CA TRP A 109 5.38 -26.55 2.99
C TRP A 109 5.97 -26.95 4.35
N SER A 110 6.03 -26.01 5.30
CA SER A 110 6.39 -26.33 6.68
C SER A 110 5.21 -27.02 7.37
N MET A 111 5.47 -28.20 7.94
CA MET A 111 4.44 -28.96 8.66
C MET A 111 4.36 -28.56 10.14
N LYS A 112 5.36 -27.83 10.62
CA LYS A 112 5.47 -27.31 11.99
C LYS A 112 6.15 -25.94 11.97
N LYS A 113 5.93 -25.16 13.03
CA LYS A 113 6.51 -23.80 13.15
C LYS A 113 8.03 -23.81 13.16
N GLU A 114 8.64 -24.87 13.72
CA GLU A 114 10.09 -25.01 13.80
C GLU A 114 10.73 -25.27 12.42
N ASP A 115 9.94 -25.73 11.45
CA ASP A 115 10.39 -25.99 10.08
C ASP A 115 10.23 -24.76 9.16
N GLU A 116 9.65 -23.65 9.66
CA GLU A 116 9.50 -22.40 8.89
C GLU A 116 10.86 -21.74 8.63
N LEU A 117 11.14 -21.38 7.39
CA LEU A 117 12.48 -20.94 6.95
C LEU A 117 12.65 -19.42 7.15
N PRO A 118 13.61 -18.95 7.98
CA PRO A 118 13.89 -17.53 8.14
C PRO A 118 14.39 -16.90 6.83
N ILE A 119 13.87 -15.72 6.48
CA ILE A 119 14.28 -14.99 5.29
C ILE A 119 15.05 -13.74 5.70
N GLU A 120 16.37 -13.77 5.49
CA GLU A 120 17.24 -12.65 5.81
C GLU A 120 16.89 -11.41 4.98
N GLY A 121 16.77 -10.26 5.64
CA GLY A 121 16.47 -8.98 5.00
C GLY A 121 15.00 -8.77 4.59
N LEU A 122 14.12 -9.75 4.81
CA LEU A 122 12.68 -9.59 4.58
C LEU A 122 12.03 -8.89 5.76
N SER A 123 11.16 -7.91 5.47
CA SER A 123 10.36 -7.23 6.47
C SER A 123 8.88 -7.17 6.07
N VAL A 124 8.03 -7.09 7.10
CA VAL A 124 6.60 -6.86 6.98
C VAL A 124 6.25 -5.62 7.80
N THR A 125 5.56 -4.67 7.17
CA THR A 125 5.28 -3.35 7.74
C THR A 125 3.78 -3.14 7.91
N PHE A 126 3.35 -2.83 9.13
CA PHE A 126 1.97 -2.57 9.51
C PHE A 126 1.70 -1.08 9.60
N LEU A 127 0.59 -0.62 9.05
CA LEU A 127 0.16 0.78 9.17
C LEU A 127 -0.51 1.03 10.53
N ILE A 128 0.11 1.86 11.38
CA ILE A 128 -0.43 2.25 12.67
C ILE A 128 -1.45 3.38 12.53
N ARG A 129 -1.09 4.47 11.85
CA ARG A 129 -1.99 5.62 11.62
C ARG A 129 -1.53 6.48 10.45
N ILE A 130 -2.46 7.29 9.95
CA ILE A 130 -2.22 8.34 8.96
C ILE A 130 -2.70 9.66 9.57
N GLU A 131 -1.94 10.74 9.44
CA GLU A 131 -2.30 12.08 9.90
C GLU A 131 -2.11 13.10 8.78
N ASP A 132 -3.08 14.00 8.58
CA ASP A 132 -2.91 15.16 7.70
C ASP A 132 -2.01 16.19 8.41
N VAL A 133 -0.85 16.43 7.82
CA VAL A 133 0.16 17.38 8.32
C VAL A 133 0.40 18.53 7.34
N THR A 134 -0.48 18.70 6.36
CA THR A 134 -0.37 19.70 5.28
C THR A 134 -0.12 21.10 5.82
N ALA A 135 -0.94 21.55 6.78
CA ALA A 135 -0.81 22.88 7.37
C ALA A 135 0.52 23.06 8.13
N LYS A 136 1.05 22.00 8.75
CA LYS A 136 2.34 22.03 9.45
C LYS A 136 3.50 22.12 8.46
N VAL A 137 3.44 21.35 7.37
CA VAL A 137 4.49 21.31 6.33
C VAL A 137 4.53 22.58 5.49
N LEU A 138 3.37 23.15 5.15
CA LEU A 138 3.25 24.35 4.32
C LEU A 138 3.36 25.67 5.09
N ASN A 139 3.60 25.62 6.41
CA ASN A 139 3.72 26.81 7.22
C ASN A 139 4.91 27.68 6.77
N GLY A 140 4.66 28.97 6.56
CA GLY A 140 5.67 29.92 6.10
C GLY A 140 5.99 29.84 4.61
N ILE A 141 5.20 29.10 3.83
CA ILE A 141 5.31 29.06 2.37
C ILE A 141 4.17 29.87 1.75
N ASP A 142 4.51 30.80 0.88
CA ASP A 142 3.57 31.62 0.13
C ASP A 142 3.92 31.69 -1.37
N ALA A 143 3.12 32.42 -2.14
CA ALA A 143 3.31 32.56 -3.58
C ALA A 143 4.62 33.28 -3.99
N SER A 144 5.29 33.95 -3.04
CA SER A 144 6.58 34.62 -3.27
C SER A 144 7.79 33.77 -2.90
N THR A 145 7.57 32.62 -2.26
CA THR A 145 8.63 31.69 -1.83
C THR A 145 9.26 31.03 -3.06
N SER A 146 10.58 31.10 -3.17
CA SER A 146 11.30 30.43 -4.26
C SER A 146 11.15 28.91 -4.17
N GLU A 147 11.18 28.19 -5.29
CA GLU A 147 11.06 26.73 -5.29
C GLU A 147 12.17 26.06 -4.46
N ALA A 148 13.40 26.60 -4.53
CA ALA A 148 14.53 26.09 -3.76
C ALA A 148 14.31 26.25 -2.25
N ASP A 149 13.78 27.39 -1.81
CA ASP A 149 13.49 27.62 -0.39
C ASP A 149 12.27 26.83 0.07
N ARG A 150 11.25 26.70 -0.78
CA ARG A 150 10.09 25.83 -0.55
C ARG A 150 10.52 24.39 -0.26
N ASN A 151 11.40 23.82 -1.09
CA ASN A 151 11.89 22.46 -0.91
C ASN A 151 12.70 22.29 0.39
N LYS A 152 13.49 23.29 0.78
CA LYS A 152 14.21 23.29 2.06
C LYS A 152 13.26 23.35 3.25
N ILE A 153 12.27 24.23 3.22
CA ILE A 153 11.26 24.38 4.28
C ILE A 153 10.48 23.09 4.44
N ILE A 154 9.98 22.51 3.33
CA ILE A 154 9.28 21.22 3.34
C ILE A 154 10.17 20.16 3.97
N LYS A 155 11.40 19.98 3.49
CA LYS A 155 12.31 18.93 3.98
C LYS A 155 12.55 19.05 5.49
N ALA A 156 12.81 20.26 5.97
CA ALA A 156 13.02 20.51 7.39
C ALA A 156 11.75 20.22 8.22
N ALA A 157 10.56 20.60 7.71
CA ALA A 157 9.30 20.33 8.37
C ALA A 157 8.97 18.83 8.39
N THR A 158 9.12 18.12 7.28
CA THR A 158 8.85 16.69 7.19
C THR A 158 9.79 15.87 8.08
N ASP A 159 11.09 16.20 8.10
CA ASP A 159 12.06 15.53 8.97
C ASP A 159 11.70 15.70 10.45
N LYS A 160 11.34 16.92 10.83
CA LYS A 160 10.93 17.24 12.20
C LYS A 160 9.66 16.50 12.59
N ILE A 161 8.61 16.55 11.76
CA ILE A 161 7.32 15.90 12.02
C ILE A 161 7.49 14.39 12.14
N SER A 162 8.23 13.76 11.23
CA SER A 162 8.54 12.32 11.31
C SER A 162 9.27 11.98 12.62
N ALA A 163 10.33 12.71 12.96
CA ALA A 163 11.09 12.45 14.18
C ALA A 163 10.25 12.60 15.46
N GLU A 164 9.40 13.62 15.52
CA GLU A 164 8.50 13.86 16.66
C GLU A 164 7.42 12.77 16.77
N ALA A 165 6.90 12.26 15.65
CA ALA A 165 5.82 11.28 15.61
C ALA A 165 6.15 9.92 16.21
N ILE A 166 7.45 9.57 16.27
CA ILE A 166 7.97 8.29 16.76
C ILE A 166 8.87 8.45 17.98
N ALA A 167 8.99 9.66 18.53
CA ALA A 167 9.82 9.91 19.70
C ALA A 167 9.43 8.99 20.86
N ASN A 168 10.39 8.21 21.37
CA ASN A 168 10.21 7.21 22.43
C ASN A 168 9.31 6.02 22.05
N THR A 169 9.23 5.67 20.77
CA THR A 169 8.52 4.47 20.28
C THR A 169 9.45 3.59 19.45
N GLN A 170 9.01 2.36 19.17
CA GLN A 170 9.68 1.43 18.23
C GLN A 170 9.20 1.57 16.79
N TYR A 171 8.32 2.54 16.53
CA TYR A 171 7.72 2.77 15.23
C TYR A 171 8.67 3.48 14.28
N THR A 172 8.39 3.34 12.99
CA THR A 172 8.96 4.18 11.93
C THR A 172 7.89 5.12 11.41
N SER A 173 8.31 6.20 10.75
CA SER A 173 7.36 7.14 10.16
C SER A 173 7.93 7.81 8.93
N ASP A 174 7.03 8.21 8.04
CA ASP A 174 7.40 8.95 6.84
C ASP A 174 6.30 9.96 6.49
N VAL A 175 6.68 11.13 6.01
CA VAL A 175 5.74 12.14 5.50
C VAL A 175 5.82 12.12 3.98
N LYS A 176 4.69 11.84 3.34
CA LYS A 176 4.59 11.78 1.87
C LYS A 176 3.76 12.94 1.34
N SER A 177 4.21 13.49 0.21
CA SER A 177 3.45 14.46 -0.57
C SER A 177 2.37 13.78 -1.40
N PHE A 178 1.19 14.37 -1.43
CA PHE A 178 0.06 13.98 -2.27
C PHE A 178 -0.35 15.16 -3.16
N PHE A 179 -1.02 14.85 -4.26
CA PHE A 179 -1.52 15.84 -5.21
C PHE A 179 -0.45 16.85 -5.65
N GLU A 180 0.72 16.36 -6.10
CA GLU A 180 1.85 17.19 -6.54
C GLU A 180 2.34 18.20 -5.48
N GLY A 181 2.30 17.82 -4.20
CA GLY A 181 2.78 18.65 -3.09
C GLY A 181 1.77 19.69 -2.59
N ASN A 182 0.50 19.53 -2.94
CA ASN A 182 -0.59 20.32 -2.36
C ASN A 182 -1.00 19.80 -0.97
N GLU A 183 -0.83 18.51 -0.71
CA GLU A 183 -1.14 17.88 0.57
C GLU A 183 0.02 17.03 1.08
N TYR A 184 0.12 16.88 2.40
CA TYR A 184 1.15 16.08 3.06
C TYR A 184 0.54 15.24 4.17
N TYR A 185 0.83 13.94 4.12
CA TYR A 185 0.33 12.97 5.09
C TYR A 185 1.50 12.28 5.79
N LEU A 186 1.45 12.25 7.11
CA LEU A 186 2.33 11.47 7.96
C LEU A 186 1.78 10.05 8.06
N PHE A 187 2.62 9.07 7.81
CA PHE A 187 2.34 7.66 8.02
C PHE A 187 3.23 7.15 9.14
N VAL A 188 2.64 6.43 10.09
CA VAL A 188 3.39 5.77 11.17
C VAL A 188 3.19 4.27 11.04
N TYR A 189 4.29 3.54 11.17
CA TYR A 189 4.36 2.12 10.88
C TYR A 189 5.05 1.34 12.00
N GLU A 190 4.71 0.06 12.10
CA GLU A 190 5.46 -0.92 12.86
C GLU A 190 6.11 -1.93 11.90
N VAL A 191 7.41 -2.16 12.06
CA VAL A 191 8.20 -2.98 11.13
C VAL A 191 8.68 -4.22 11.84
N PHE A 192 8.30 -5.39 11.31
CA PHE A 192 8.79 -6.68 11.77
C PHE A 192 9.82 -7.22 10.79
N ASN A 193 10.96 -7.69 11.33
CA ASN A 193 12.10 -8.15 10.54
C ASN A 193 12.39 -9.66 10.68
N ASP A 194 11.64 -10.38 11.54
CA ASP A 194 11.64 -11.85 11.55
C ASP A 194 10.41 -12.34 10.78
N VAL A 195 10.61 -12.66 9.51
CA VAL A 195 9.57 -13.14 8.60
C VAL A 195 10.05 -14.45 7.99
N ARG A 196 9.23 -15.48 8.10
CA ARG A 196 9.62 -16.84 7.71
C ARG A 196 8.71 -17.40 6.64
N LEU A 197 9.28 -18.11 5.68
CA LEU A 197 8.52 -18.82 4.66
C LEU A 197 7.81 -20.02 5.30
N VAL A 198 6.49 -20.10 5.10
CA VAL A 198 5.62 -21.17 5.60
C VAL A 198 5.25 -22.12 4.47
N GLY A 199 4.90 -21.58 3.30
CA GLY A 199 4.54 -22.42 2.19
C GLY A 199 4.49 -21.70 0.86
N ALA A 200 4.79 -22.43 -0.22
CA ALA A 200 4.68 -21.96 -1.59
C ALA A 200 4.33 -23.16 -2.48
N PRO A 201 3.37 -23.01 -3.41
CA PRO A 201 3.15 -24.01 -4.45
C PRO A 201 4.37 -24.11 -5.39
N PRO A 202 4.53 -25.23 -6.11
CA PRO A 202 5.42 -25.31 -7.27
C PRO A 202 5.25 -24.14 -8.23
N SER A 203 6.32 -23.68 -8.89
CA SER A 203 6.24 -22.61 -9.90
C SER A 203 5.32 -22.97 -11.06
N ALA A 204 5.17 -24.25 -11.38
CA ALA A 204 4.21 -24.74 -12.37
C ALA A 204 2.75 -24.38 -12.01
N ILE A 205 2.46 -24.08 -10.75
CA ILE A 205 1.15 -23.64 -10.23
C ILE A 205 1.19 -22.13 -9.92
N GLY A 206 2.21 -21.67 -9.18
CA GLY A 206 2.37 -20.29 -8.73
C GLY A 206 2.64 -19.28 -9.85
N ALA A 207 3.18 -19.74 -10.98
CA ALA A 207 3.45 -18.96 -12.18
C ALA A 207 2.99 -19.72 -13.46
N PHE A 208 1.90 -20.49 -13.36
CA PHE A 208 1.32 -21.20 -14.50
C PHE A 208 1.10 -20.26 -15.71
N GLY A 209 1.50 -20.72 -16.90
CA GLY A 209 1.45 -19.95 -18.15
C GLY A 209 2.64 -18.98 -18.35
N GLY A 210 3.41 -18.70 -17.29
CA GLY A 210 4.61 -17.86 -17.33
C GLY A 210 4.39 -16.53 -18.05
N ASP A 211 5.36 -16.12 -18.87
CA ASP A 211 5.30 -14.87 -19.62
C ASP A 211 4.16 -14.81 -20.64
N THR A 212 3.73 -15.96 -21.18
CA THR A 212 2.65 -16.01 -22.19
C THR A 212 1.31 -15.58 -21.60
N ASP A 213 1.05 -15.95 -20.35
CA ASP A 213 -0.20 -15.61 -19.67
C ASP A 213 -0.06 -14.34 -18.80
N ASN A 214 1.14 -13.79 -18.66
CA ASN A 214 1.35 -12.57 -17.89
C ASN A 214 0.58 -11.40 -18.53
N TRP A 215 -0.07 -10.59 -17.71
CA TRP A 215 -1.01 -9.53 -18.12
C TRP A 215 -2.23 -9.97 -18.95
N MET A 216 -2.50 -11.29 -19.07
CA MET A 216 -3.63 -11.81 -19.84
C MET A 216 -4.79 -12.29 -18.96
N TRP A 217 -6.00 -12.17 -19.53
CA TRP A 217 -7.24 -12.81 -19.09
C TRP A 217 -7.85 -13.59 -20.26
N PRO A 218 -8.41 -14.81 -20.10
CA PRO A 218 -8.56 -15.59 -18.86
C PRO A 218 -7.24 -15.96 -18.18
N ARG A 219 -7.25 -16.11 -16.85
CA ARG A 219 -6.07 -16.47 -16.06
C ARG A 219 -6.34 -17.71 -15.20
N HIS A 220 -5.35 -18.62 -15.15
CA HIS A 220 -5.43 -19.88 -14.40
C HIS A 220 -4.25 -20.07 -13.43
N THR A 221 -3.50 -19.01 -13.15
CA THR A 221 -2.37 -19.03 -12.21
C THR A 221 -2.85 -18.94 -10.76
N CYS A 222 -2.37 -19.83 -9.89
CA CYS A 222 -2.63 -19.78 -8.45
C CYS A 222 -1.47 -19.06 -7.75
N ASP A 223 -1.39 -17.76 -7.97
CA ASP A 223 -0.28 -16.90 -7.56
C ASP A 223 -0.36 -16.55 -6.06
N PHE A 224 0.05 -17.48 -5.19
CA PHE A 224 0.12 -17.25 -3.75
C PHE A 224 1.37 -17.89 -3.09
N SER A 225 1.79 -17.30 -1.98
CA SER A 225 2.75 -17.88 -1.04
C SER A 225 2.39 -17.44 0.38
N MET A 226 2.89 -18.16 1.37
CA MET A 226 2.55 -18.00 2.78
C MET A 226 3.80 -17.77 3.60
N PHE A 227 3.74 -16.76 4.47
CA PHE A 227 4.79 -16.42 5.41
C PHE A 227 4.22 -16.31 6.81
N ARG A 228 5.07 -16.21 7.82
CA ARG A 228 4.66 -15.87 9.18
C ARG A 228 5.52 -14.75 9.72
N VAL A 229 4.87 -13.77 10.33
CA VAL A 229 5.51 -12.69 11.08
C VAL A 229 5.78 -13.17 12.50
N TYR A 230 7.04 -13.08 12.94
CA TYR A 230 7.47 -13.37 14.30
C TYR A 230 7.77 -12.07 15.06
N MET A 231 7.70 -12.17 16.38
CA MET A 231 8.02 -11.10 17.32
C MET A 231 8.99 -11.63 18.39
N ALA A 232 9.81 -10.74 18.94
CA ALA A 232 10.75 -11.04 20.03
C ALA A 232 10.05 -11.06 21.41
#